data_AF-A0A1F7X4L2-F1
#
_entry.id   AF-A0A1F7X4L2-F1
#
_cell.length_a   1.000
_cell.length_b   1.000
_cell.length_c   1.000
_cell.angle_alpha   90.00
_cell.angle_beta   90.00
_cell.angle_gamma   90.00
#
_symmetry.space_group_name_H-M   'P 1'
#
loop_
_entity.id
_entity.type
_entity.pdbx_description
1 polymer ?
#
loop_
_entity_poly.entity_id
_entity_poly.type
_entity_poly.pdbx_seq_one_letter_code
_entity_poly.pdbx_strand_id
1 'polypeptide(L)' 'MKQNPGRRWKPTSKNINALPKPVRNYIYELETNSDPASLVRENILLKDNIQALERKLYEMFLLRKLYEMSLL' A
#
# COMPACT_ATOMS: atom_id res chain seq x y z
N MET A 1 -0.42 38.16 -29.40
CA MET A 1 -1.23 38.00 -28.18
C MET A 1 -0.40 37.26 -27.14
N LYS A 2 -0.12 37.90 -25.99
CA LYS A 2 0.67 37.33 -24.89
C LYS A 2 -0.19 36.30 -24.13
N GLN A 3 0.33 35.11 -23.89
CA GLN A 3 -0.40 34.08 -23.14
C GLN A 3 -0.56 34.50 -21.67
N ASN A 4 -1.78 34.37 -21.16
CA ASN A 4 -2.26 34.84 -19.86
C ASN A 4 -1.79 33.90 -18.72
N PRO A 5 -1.19 34.38 -17.61
CA PRO A 5 -0.50 33.54 -16.62
C PRO A 5 -1.41 32.74 -15.67
N GLY A 6 -2.68 32.49 -16.03
CA GLY A 6 -3.70 31.95 -15.12
C GLY A 6 -4.45 30.71 -15.60
N ARG A 7 -4.14 30.15 -16.78
CA ARG A 7 -4.73 28.85 -17.16
C ARG A 7 -3.94 27.74 -16.49
N ARG A 8 -4.54 27.09 -15.47
CA ARG A 8 -4.06 25.81 -14.93
C ARG A 8 -3.91 24.82 -16.08
N TRP A 9 -2.71 24.71 -16.61
CA TRP A 9 -2.38 23.71 -17.60
C TRP A 9 -2.52 22.35 -16.92
N LYS A 10 -3.42 21.50 -17.44
CA LYS A 10 -3.50 20.10 -17.08
C LYS A 10 -2.88 19.28 -18.21
N PRO A 11 -1.86 18.46 -17.93
CA PRO A 11 -1.28 17.61 -18.96
C PRO A 11 -2.33 16.62 -19.48
N THR A 12 -2.37 16.44 -20.81
CA THR A 12 -3.16 15.39 -21.46
C THR A 12 -2.34 14.11 -21.60
N SER A 13 -2.98 12.96 -21.84
CA SER A 13 -2.26 11.70 -22.12
C SER A 13 -1.29 11.83 -23.30
N LYS A 14 -1.61 12.66 -24.31
CA LYS A 14 -0.71 12.96 -25.43
C LYS A 14 0.55 13.71 -24.97
N ASN A 15 0.42 14.64 -24.01
CA ASN A 15 1.57 15.36 -23.44
C ASN A 15 2.46 14.40 -22.64
N ILE A 16 1.86 13.53 -21.83
CA ILE A 16 2.61 12.53 -21.05
C ILE A 16 3.31 11.53 -21.98
N ASN A 17 2.63 11.03 -23.01
CA ASN A 17 3.21 10.09 -23.96
C ASN A 17 4.36 10.67 -24.80
N ALA A 18 4.44 11.99 -24.95
CA ALA A 18 5.56 12.65 -25.62
C ALA A 18 6.83 12.70 -24.76
N LEU A 19 6.76 12.39 -23.46
CA LEU A 19 7.91 12.40 -22.57
C LEU A 19 8.82 11.17 -22.80
N PRO A 20 10.13 11.29 -22.48
CA PRO A 20 11.03 10.15 -22.44
C PRO A 20 10.53 9.04 -21.53
N LYS A 21 10.79 7.78 -21.91
CA LYS A 21 10.32 6.59 -21.18
C LYS A 21 10.62 6.64 -19.66
N PRO A 22 11.82 7.05 -19.20
CA PRO A 22 12.10 7.14 -17.75
C PRO A 22 11.16 8.11 -17.02
N VAL A 23 10.85 9.26 -17.63
CA VAL A 23 9.97 10.28 -17.03
C VAL A 23 8.52 9.79 -16.99
N ARG A 24 8.06 9.11 -18.04
CA ARG A 24 6.71 8.51 -18.05
C ARG A 24 6.56 7.47 -16.95
N ASN A 25 7.55 6.58 -16.80
CA ASN A 25 7.55 5.56 -15.74
C ASN A 25 7.44 6.21 -14.37
N TYR A 26 8.24 7.25 -14.12
CA TYR A 26 8.21 7.97 -12.86
C TYR A 26 6.84 8.61 -12.58
N ILE A 27 6.20 9.22 -13.59
CA ILE A 27 4.84 9.78 -13.43
C ILE A 27 3.82 8.70 -13.12
N TYR A 28 3.90 7.54 -13.79
CA TYR A 28 3.01 6.40 -13.50
C TYR A 28 3.24 5.82 -12.11
N GLU A 29 4.49 5.71 -11.66
CA GLU A 29 4.83 5.31 -10.30
C GLU A 29 4.27 6.29 -9.29
N LEU A 30 4.36 7.60 -9.54
CA LEU A 30 3.77 8.62 -8.68
C LEU A 30 2.24 8.50 -8.62
N GLU A 31 1.55 8.32 -9.76
CA GLU A 31 0.09 8.10 -9.77
C GLU A 31 -0.31 6.83 -9.01
N THR A 32 0.44 5.74 -9.23
CA THR A 32 0.17 4.44 -8.59
C THR A 32 0.41 4.50 -7.09
N ASN A 33 1.51 5.11 -6.66
CA ASN A 33 1.85 5.27 -5.24
C ASN A 33 1.03 6.37 -4.54
N SER A 34 0.42 7.27 -5.31
CA SER A 34 -0.50 8.31 -4.80
C SER A 34 -1.93 7.81 -4.65
N ASP A 35 -2.18 6.51 -4.66
CA ASP A 35 -3.41 5.92 -4.11
C ASP A 35 -3.19 5.45 -2.65
N PRO A 36 -3.13 6.40 -1.68
CA PRO A 36 -3.03 6.05 -0.28
C PRO A 36 -4.25 5.26 0.19
N ALA A 37 -5.40 5.34 -0.49
CA ALA A 37 -6.60 4.63 -0.07
C ALA A 37 -6.46 3.12 -0.28
N SER A 38 -5.89 2.69 -1.40
CA SER A 38 -5.59 1.27 -1.64
C SER A 38 -4.48 0.76 -0.71
N LEU A 39 -3.41 1.53 -0.51
CA LEU A 39 -2.36 1.18 0.45
C LEU A 39 -2.88 1.11 1.90
N VAL A 40 -3.76 2.02 2.31
CA VAL A 40 -4.38 2.00 3.63
C VAL A 40 -5.28 0.78 3.80
N ARG A 41 -6.11 0.45 2.79
CA ARG A 41 -6.94 -0.76 2.80
C ARG A 41 -6.10 -2.03 2.93
N GLU A 42 -5.05 -2.15 2.14
CA GLU A 42 -4.14 -3.30 2.21
C GLU A 42 -3.48 -3.40 3.60
N ASN A 43 -3.00 -2.28 4.14
CA ASN A 43 -2.40 -2.26 5.48
C ASN A 43 -3.40 -2.60 6.59
N ILE A 44 -4.68 -2.22 6.47
CA ILE A 44 -5.72 -2.63 7.42
C ILE A 44 -5.90 -4.15 7.38
N LEU A 45 -6.05 -4.73 6.19
CA LEU A 45 -6.18 -6.18 6.03
C LEU A 45 -4.96 -6.94 6.57
N LEU A 46 -3.75 -6.43 6.32
CA LEU A 46 -2.52 -7.03 6.85
C LEU A 46 -2.48 -6.96 8.38
N LYS A 47 -2.89 -5.85 8.99
CA LYS A 47 -2.95 -5.72 10.46
C LYS A 47 -3.93 -6.71 11.08
N ASP A 48 -5.12 -6.85 10.50
CA ASP A 48 -6.13 -7.81 11.00
C ASP A 48 -5.60 -9.25 10.93
N ASN A 49 -4.93 -9.60 9.82
CA ASN A 49 -4.32 -10.92 9.65
C ASN A 49 -3.19 -11.18 10.66
N ILE A 50 -2.33 -10.20 10.92
CA ILE A 50 -1.25 -10.32 11.91
C ILE A 50 -1.84 -10.58 13.30
N GLN A 51 -2.83 -9.80 13.72
CA GLN A 51 -3.48 -9.99 15.03
C GLN A 51 -4.12 -11.38 15.16
N ALA A 52 -4.77 -11.86 14.09
CA ALA A 52 -5.36 -13.20 14.09
C ALA A 52 -4.30 -14.31 14.22
N LEU A 53 -3.15 -14.15 13.55
CA LEU A 53 -2.04 -15.10 13.63
C LEU A 53 -1.36 -15.08 15.00
N GLU A 54 -1.14 -13.90 15.58
CA GLU A 54 -0.58 -13.74 16.92
C GLU A 54 -1.45 -14.44 17.97
N ARG A 55 -2.78 -14.29 17.86
CA ARG A 55 -3.72 -14.97 18.74
C ARG A 55 -3.60 -16.50 18.66
N LYS A 56 -3.56 -17.05 17.44
CA LYS A 56 -3.40 -18.49 17.22
C LYS A 56 -2.07 -19.01 17.77
N LEU A 57 -0.98 -18.27 17.58
CA LEU A 57 0.32 -18.63 18.15
C LEU A 57 0.26 -18.66 19.68
N TYR A 58 -0.35 -17.65 20.29
CA TYR A 58 -0.52 -17.58 21.74
C TYR A 58 -1.33 -18.77 22.28
N GLU A 59 -2.47 -19.09 21.65
CA GLU A 59 -3.28 -20.26 22.00
C GLU A 59 -2.46 -21.56 21.92
N MET A 60 -1.66 -21.71 20.86
CA MET A 60 -0.81 -22.89 20.68
C MET A 60 0.26 -23.00 21.78
N PHE A 61 0.87 -21.88 22.18
CA PHE A 61 1.82 -21.85 23.30
C PHE A 61 1.17 -22.24 24.62
N LEU A 62 -0.04 -21.75 24.90
CA LEU A 62 -0.78 -22.11 26.11
C LEU A 62 -1.11 -23.60 26.14
N LEU A 63 -1.61 -24.15 25.02
CA LEU A 63 -1.91 -25.58 24.91
C LEU A 63 -0.68 -26.45 25.17
N ARG A 64 0.47 -26.08 24.58
CA ARG A 64 1.73 -26.78 24.83
C ARG A 64 2.12 -26.76 26.30
N LYS A 65 2.02 -25.59 26.95
CA LYS A 65 2.35 -25.43 28.37
C LYS A 65 1.43 -26.28 29.26
N LEU A 66 0.14 -26.32 28.96
CA LEU A 66 -0.83 -27.14 29.68
C LEU A 66 -0.52 -28.63 29.53
N TYR A 67 -0.17 -29.07 28.32
CA TYR A 67 0.22 -30.45 28.07
C TYR A 67 1.48 -30.84 28.86
N GLU A 68 2.52 -29.99 28.84
CA GLU A 68 3.75 -30.21 29.62
C GLU A 68 3.47 -30.30 31.13
N MET A 69 2.56 -29.47 31.67
CA MET A 69 2.15 -29.53 33.07
C MET A 69 1.35 -30.78 33.43
N SER A 70 0.60 -31.35 32.48
CA SER A 70 -0.19 -32.57 32.70
C SER A 70 0.63 -33.86 32.72
N LEU A 71 1.88 -33.79 32.27
CA LEU A 71 2.82 -34.92 32.21
C LEU A 71 3.77 -34.99 33.43
N LEU A 72 3.65 -34.05 34.37
CA LEU A 72 4.37 -34.00 35.64
C LEU A 72 3.45 -34.45 36.79
#